data_AF-A0A0G0DT84-F1
#
_entry.id   AF-A0A0G0DT84-F1
#
_cell.length_a   1.000
_cell.length_b   1.000
_cell.length_c   1.000
_cell.angle_alpha   90.00
_cell.angle_beta   90.00
_cell.angle_gamma   90.00
#
_symmetry.space_group_name_H-M   'P 1'
#
loop_
_entity.id
_entity.type
_entity.pdbx_description
1 polymer ?
#
loop_
_entity_poly.entity_id
_entity_poly.type
_entity_poly.pdbx_seq_one_letter_code
_entity_poly.pdbx_strand_id
1 'polypeptide(L)'
;MSQFEPTDDTKAELTTEVLTISDFENLNIPELLPYQGEGKTSFKAEDKGINYDEQKEEYLHTLGIDIPDTWKAESGKIETDSRALFITTFVVTGHILATEAMRRTIVDDPNYETIFTEVLNDRNNQILEHRLDKSGMRKMLPNKTRVESYYEALGLSSNPEKRVSREELREVVKYIFFHLRKNQYADSKEE
;
A
#
# COMPACT_ATOMS: atom_id res chain seq x y z
N MET A 1 -23.71 38.10 -4.64
CA MET A 1 -22.62 37.47 -3.86
C MET A 1 -23.25 36.32 -3.10
N SER A 2 -23.13 35.09 -3.61
CA SER A 2 -23.68 33.90 -2.96
C SER A 2 -22.64 33.40 -1.95
N GLN A 3 -23.01 33.41 -0.67
CA GLN A 3 -22.22 32.82 0.40
C GLN A 3 -22.26 31.31 0.22
N PHE A 4 -21.08 30.72 0.03
CA PHE A 4 -20.89 29.28 0.08
C PHE A 4 -20.96 28.89 1.56
N GLU A 5 -22.11 28.38 1.99
CA GLU A 5 -22.21 27.76 3.32
C GLU A 5 -21.50 26.41 3.25
N PRO A 6 -20.49 26.15 4.09
CA PRO A 6 -19.91 24.82 4.18
C PRO A 6 -20.95 23.90 4.82
N THR A 7 -21.41 22.92 4.07
CA THR A 7 -22.24 21.83 4.61
C THR A 7 -21.45 21.02 5.61
N ASP A 8 -22.11 20.72 6.73
CA ASP A 8 -21.63 20.10 7.95
C ASP A 8 -21.29 18.59 7.78
N ASP A 9 -20.45 18.26 6.78
CA ASP A 9 -19.95 16.89 6.50
C ASP A 9 -18.53 16.65 7.03
N THR A 10 -17.91 17.64 7.67
CA THR A 10 -16.56 17.52 8.25
C THR A 10 -16.60 17.12 9.72
N LYS A 11 -17.09 15.90 10.01
CA LYS A 11 -16.72 15.18 11.25
C LYS A 11 -17.03 13.69 11.22
N ALA A 12 -16.78 13.01 10.09
CA ALA A 12 -16.25 11.66 10.24
C ALA A 12 -14.86 11.84 10.88
N GLU A 13 -14.69 11.45 12.14
CA GLU A 13 -13.36 11.34 12.74
C GLU A 13 -12.52 10.50 11.79
N LEU A 14 -11.66 11.18 11.03
CA LEU A 14 -10.73 10.54 10.12
C LEU A 14 -9.75 9.82 11.02
N THR A 15 -10.03 8.55 11.30
CA THR A 15 -9.09 7.67 11.97
C THR A 15 -7.73 7.85 11.27
N THR A 16 -6.75 8.27 12.06
CA THR A 16 -5.37 8.43 11.62
C THR A 16 -4.74 7.07 11.37
N GLU A 17 -5.33 6.02 11.93
CA GLU A 17 -4.85 4.65 11.85
C GLU A 17 -5.08 4.06 10.45
N VAL A 18 -3.99 3.54 9.88
CA VAL A 18 -3.98 2.83 8.60
C VAL A 18 -4.09 1.33 8.84
N LEU A 19 -3.44 0.84 9.90
CA LEU A 19 -3.45 -0.52 10.41
C LEU A 19 -3.96 -0.53 11.85
N THR A 20 -4.75 -1.52 12.21
CA THR A 20 -5.33 -1.72 13.54
C THR A 20 -5.03 -3.13 14.07
N ILE A 21 -5.23 -3.38 15.36
CA ILE A 21 -5.06 -4.72 15.95
C ILE A 21 -5.96 -5.74 15.24
N SER A 22 -7.22 -5.38 14.99
CA SER A 22 -8.19 -6.26 14.35
C SER A 22 -7.80 -6.71 12.94
N ASP A 23 -6.94 -5.96 12.27
CA ASP A 23 -6.42 -6.36 10.96
C ASP A 23 -5.57 -7.64 11.03
N PHE A 24 -4.92 -7.89 12.18
CA PHE A 24 -3.99 -9.00 12.40
C PHE A 24 -4.59 -10.19 13.16
N GLU A 25 -5.72 -10.04 13.85
CA GLU A 25 -6.33 -11.11 14.67
C GLU A 25 -6.64 -12.40 13.88
N ASN A 26 -7.01 -12.25 12.61
CA ASN A 26 -7.34 -13.37 11.72
C ASN A 26 -6.36 -13.49 10.54
N LEU A 27 -5.17 -12.91 10.68
CA LEU A 27 -4.13 -12.97 9.66
C LEU A 27 -3.26 -14.21 9.87
N ASN A 28 -3.64 -15.33 9.27
CA ASN A 28 -2.84 -16.54 9.23
C ASN A 28 -2.07 -16.62 7.91
N ILE A 29 -0.81 -16.20 7.91
CA ILE A 29 0.12 -16.34 6.78
C ILE A 29 1.06 -17.50 7.11
N PRO A 30 0.99 -18.66 6.43
CA PRO A 30 1.75 -19.86 6.82
C PRO A 30 3.26 -19.59 6.93
N GLU A 31 3.82 -18.92 5.92
CA GLU A 31 5.23 -18.58 5.84
C GLU A 31 5.42 -17.11 5.48
N LEU A 32 6.29 -16.41 6.22
CA LEU A 32 6.69 -15.04 5.91
C LEU A 32 7.88 -15.06 4.95
N LEU A 33 7.60 -15.06 3.65
CA LEU A 33 8.61 -15.12 2.61
C LEU A 33 9.37 -13.78 2.50
N PRO A 34 10.72 -13.76 2.59
CA PRO A 34 11.49 -12.53 2.41
C PRO A 34 11.65 -12.14 0.94
N TYR A 35 11.58 -10.84 0.63
CA TYR A 35 11.91 -10.33 -0.70
C TYR A 35 13.41 -10.52 -1.03
N GLN A 36 13.70 -11.20 -2.14
CA GLN A 36 15.07 -11.48 -2.62
C GLN A 36 15.48 -10.67 -3.84
N GLY A 37 14.58 -9.88 -4.42
CA GLY A 37 14.86 -9.10 -5.62
C GLY A 37 15.75 -7.89 -5.37
N GLU A 38 16.21 -7.28 -6.46
CA GLU A 38 16.92 -6.01 -6.43
C GLU A 38 15.95 -4.84 -6.28
N GLY A 39 16.48 -3.62 -6.09
CA GLY A 39 15.64 -2.42 -6.10
C GLY A 39 14.60 -2.34 -4.96
N LYS A 40 14.86 -3.00 -3.82
CA LYS A 40 13.98 -2.98 -2.63
C LYS A 40 13.60 -1.57 -2.13
N THR A 41 14.49 -0.60 -2.33
CA THR A 41 14.26 0.83 -2.02
C THR A 41 14.15 1.70 -3.29
N SER A 42 14.10 1.08 -4.47
CA SER A 42 14.04 1.77 -5.76
C SER A 42 12.59 2.01 -6.18
N PHE A 43 12.30 3.24 -6.59
CA PHE A 43 11.03 3.65 -7.19
C PHE A 43 11.07 3.67 -8.73
N LYS A 44 12.25 3.38 -9.32
CA LYS A 44 12.39 3.22 -10.77
C LYS A 44 11.72 1.92 -11.21
N ALA A 45 11.14 1.92 -12.41
CA ALA A 45 10.62 0.70 -13.01
C ALA A 45 11.77 -0.22 -13.42
N GLU A 46 12.81 0.36 -14.00
CA GLU A 46 13.97 -0.36 -14.51
C GLU A 46 15.25 0.46 -14.25
N ASP A 47 16.36 -0.22 -13.97
CA ASP A 47 17.70 0.38 -14.00
C ASP A 47 18.70 -0.67 -14.46
N LYS A 48 19.60 -0.30 -15.37
CA LYS A 48 20.69 -1.17 -15.86
C LYS A 48 20.22 -2.54 -16.38
N GLY A 49 19.06 -2.57 -17.06
CA GLY A 49 18.48 -3.79 -17.62
C GLY A 49 17.77 -4.69 -16.61
N ILE A 50 17.59 -4.23 -15.36
CA ILE A 50 16.86 -4.95 -14.33
C ILE A 50 15.48 -4.31 -14.16
N ASN A 51 14.43 -5.08 -14.43
CA ASN A 51 13.05 -4.68 -14.23
C ASN A 51 12.64 -4.85 -12.77
N TYR A 52 12.72 -3.76 -12.00
CA TYR A 52 12.38 -3.77 -10.59
C TYR A 52 10.88 -3.87 -10.32
N ASP A 53 10.03 -3.46 -11.27
CA ASP A 53 8.58 -3.59 -11.09
C ASP A 53 8.16 -5.06 -11.24
N GLU A 54 8.72 -5.79 -12.21
CA GLU A 54 8.47 -7.23 -12.38
C GLU A 54 8.91 -8.05 -11.15
N GLN A 55 10.10 -7.80 -10.59
CA GLN A 55 10.55 -8.50 -9.37
C GLN A 55 9.63 -8.24 -8.16
N LYS A 56 9.12 -7.01 -8.02
CA LYS A 56 8.17 -6.67 -6.94
C LYS A 56 6.82 -7.34 -7.16
N GLU A 57 6.36 -7.41 -8.40
CA GLU A 57 5.12 -8.08 -8.78
C GLU A 57 5.21 -9.59 -8.53
N GLU A 58 6.28 -10.24 -8.99
CA GLU A 58 6.54 -11.66 -8.73
C GLU A 58 6.50 -11.96 -7.23
N TYR A 59 7.16 -11.14 -6.42
CA TYR A 59 7.12 -11.29 -4.97
C TYR A 59 5.72 -11.15 -4.39
N LEU A 60 4.95 -10.13 -4.80
CA LEU A 60 3.57 -9.98 -4.36
C LEU A 60 2.71 -11.19 -4.77
N HIS A 61 2.92 -11.73 -5.97
CA HIS A 61 2.26 -12.92 -6.45
C HIS A 61 2.62 -14.17 -5.61
N THR A 62 3.87 -14.31 -5.14
CA THR A 62 4.23 -15.41 -4.21
C THR A 62 3.50 -15.35 -2.87
N LEU A 63 3.03 -14.16 -2.49
CA LEU A 63 2.19 -13.95 -1.31
C LEU A 63 0.68 -14.05 -1.63
N GLY A 64 0.35 -14.38 -2.89
CA GLY A 64 -1.00 -14.41 -3.48
C GLY A 64 -1.71 -13.06 -3.54
N ILE A 65 -0.93 -11.97 -3.63
CA ILE A 65 -1.42 -10.63 -3.95
C ILE A 65 -1.20 -10.40 -5.43
N ASP A 66 -2.23 -10.64 -6.23
CA ASP A 66 -2.19 -10.36 -7.65
C ASP A 66 -2.30 -8.86 -7.92
N ILE A 67 -1.64 -8.35 -8.96
CA ILE A 67 -1.82 -6.96 -9.36
C ILE A 67 -3.00 -6.88 -10.35
N PRO A 68 -3.98 -5.97 -10.14
CA PRO A 68 -5.12 -5.86 -11.03
C PRO A 68 -4.72 -5.59 -12.48
N ASP A 69 -5.36 -6.27 -13.43
CA ASP A 69 -5.14 -6.02 -14.86
C ASP A 69 -5.49 -4.57 -15.26
N THR A 70 -6.39 -3.92 -14.51
CA THR A 70 -6.72 -2.50 -14.70
C THR A 70 -5.58 -1.55 -14.36
N TRP A 71 -4.51 -2.04 -13.71
CA TRP A 71 -3.30 -1.26 -13.43
C TRP A 71 -2.21 -1.49 -14.47
N LYS A 72 -2.46 -2.37 -15.45
CA LYS A 72 -1.50 -2.81 -16.45
C LYS A 72 -1.93 -2.29 -17.82
N ALA A 73 -0.93 -1.87 -18.61
CA ALA A 73 -1.12 -1.63 -20.03
C ALA A 73 -1.34 -2.97 -20.76
N GLU A 74 -1.79 -2.93 -22.02
CA GLU A 74 -1.91 -4.13 -22.88
C GLU A 74 -0.61 -4.95 -22.97
N SER A 75 0.54 -4.31 -22.79
CA SER A 75 1.86 -4.94 -22.74
C SER A 75 2.13 -5.80 -21.49
N GLY A 76 1.24 -5.74 -20.48
CA GLY A 76 1.42 -6.36 -19.16
C GLY A 76 2.21 -5.50 -18.16
N LYS A 77 2.89 -4.44 -18.60
CA LYS A 77 3.60 -3.51 -17.71
C LYS A 77 2.65 -2.63 -16.92
N ILE A 78 3.03 -2.28 -15.68
CA ILE A 78 2.27 -1.34 -14.85
C ILE A 78 2.16 0.02 -15.55
N GLU A 79 0.94 0.53 -15.68
CA GLU A 79 0.67 1.86 -16.23
C GLU A 79 1.24 2.95 -15.33
N THR A 80 1.78 4.02 -15.93
CA THR A 80 2.43 5.13 -15.21
C THR A 80 1.56 5.68 -14.08
N ASP A 81 0.27 5.94 -14.34
CA ASP A 81 -0.69 6.49 -13.36
C ASP A 81 -0.98 5.51 -12.21
N SER A 82 -0.85 4.22 -12.47
CA SER A 82 -1.06 3.11 -11.52
C SER A 82 0.21 2.74 -10.74
N ARG A 83 1.40 3.19 -11.17
CA ARG A 83 2.67 2.88 -10.47
C ARG A 83 2.68 3.37 -9.02
N ALA A 84 2.00 4.47 -8.68
CA ALA A 84 1.87 4.93 -7.30
C ALA A 84 1.14 3.91 -6.41
N LEU A 85 0.06 3.33 -6.91
CA LEU A 85 -0.69 2.28 -6.23
C LEU A 85 0.16 1.02 -6.10
N PHE A 86 0.75 0.55 -7.20
CA PHE A 86 1.61 -0.64 -7.24
C PHE A 86 2.78 -0.56 -6.25
N ILE A 87 3.56 0.52 -6.28
CA ILE A 87 4.70 0.71 -5.37
C ILE A 87 4.24 0.79 -3.92
N THR A 88 3.13 1.48 -3.65
CA THR A 88 2.57 1.54 -2.30
C THR A 88 2.10 0.17 -1.83
N THR A 89 1.47 -0.63 -2.69
CA THR A 89 1.11 -2.02 -2.38
C THR A 89 2.33 -2.83 -1.97
N PHE A 90 3.41 -2.79 -2.76
CA PHE A 90 4.66 -3.48 -2.42
C PHE A 90 5.21 -3.07 -1.04
N VAL A 91 5.33 -1.76 -0.79
CA VAL A 91 5.91 -1.24 0.46
C VAL A 91 5.01 -1.55 1.68
N VAL A 92 3.70 -1.35 1.54
CA VAL A 92 2.73 -1.59 2.63
C VAL A 92 2.62 -3.09 2.93
N THR A 93 2.71 -3.97 1.93
CA THR A 93 2.80 -5.42 2.16
C THR A 93 4.03 -5.75 3.01
N GLY A 94 5.20 -5.21 2.69
CA GLY A 94 6.40 -5.41 3.51
C GLY A 94 6.24 -4.94 4.95
N HIS A 95 5.57 -3.80 5.15
CA HIS A 95 5.21 -3.29 6.47
C HIS A 95 4.28 -4.24 7.24
N ILE A 96 3.24 -4.76 6.60
CA ILE A 96 2.29 -5.72 7.19
C ILE A 96 3.01 -7.01 7.59
N LEU A 97 3.83 -7.59 6.70
CA LEU A 97 4.56 -8.82 6.99
C LEU A 97 5.55 -8.65 8.14
N ALA A 98 6.27 -7.54 8.20
CA ALA A 98 7.18 -7.25 9.30
C ALA A 98 6.43 -7.05 10.63
N THR A 99 5.27 -6.38 10.61
CA THR A 99 4.42 -6.21 11.79
C THR A 99 3.84 -7.56 12.26
N GLU A 100 3.44 -8.43 11.34
CA GLU A 100 2.99 -9.79 11.67
C GLU A 100 4.13 -10.64 12.27
N ALA A 101 5.35 -10.54 11.74
CA ALA A 101 6.52 -11.21 12.32
C ALA A 101 6.76 -10.77 13.78
N MET A 102 6.67 -9.46 14.04
CA MET A 102 6.78 -8.91 15.40
C MET A 102 5.66 -9.45 16.28
N ARG A 103 4.40 -9.42 15.81
CA ARG A 103 3.23 -9.95 16.54
C ARG A 103 3.46 -11.38 17.01
N ARG A 104 3.92 -12.26 16.11
CA ARG A 104 4.21 -13.68 16.43
C ARG A 104 5.27 -13.85 17.53
N THR A 105 6.20 -12.90 17.63
CA THR A 105 7.29 -12.94 18.62
C THR A 105 6.81 -12.50 20.02
N ILE A 106 5.78 -11.66 20.09
CA ILE A 106 5.31 -11.04 21.34
C ILE A 106 3.94 -11.53 21.80
N VAL A 107 3.27 -12.44 21.05
CA VAL A 107 1.89 -12.86 21.32
C VAL A 107 1.68 -13.50 22.70
N ASP A 108 2.72 -14.15 23.22
CA ASP A 108 2.70 -14.78 24.56
C ASP A 108 3.18 -13.83 25.68
N ASP A 109 3.52 -12.57 25.37
CA ASP A 109 3.94 -11.59 26.37
C ASP A 109 2.74 -11.11 27.21
N PRO A 110 2.85 -11.04 28.55
CA PRO A 110 1.77 -10.52 29.41
C PRO A 110 1.31 -9.10 29.07
N ASN A 111 2.14 -8.30 28.40
CA ASN A 111 1.86 -6.94 27.96
C ASN A 111 1.63 -6.84 26.44
N TYR A 112 1.30 -7.95 25.78
CA TYR A 112 1.11 -8.07 24.32
C TYR A 112 0.33 -6.89 23.73
N GLU A 113 -0.86 -6.58 24.23
CA GLU A 113 -1.71 -5.53 23.64
C GLU A 113 -1.04 -4.16 23.67
N THR A 114 -0.35 -3.83 24.77
CA THR A 114 0.38 -2.55 24.89
C THR A 114 1.54 -2.49 23.92
N ILE A 115 2.39 -3.52 23.90
CA ILE A 115 3.57 -3.57 23.03
C ILE A 115 3.14 -3.56 21.55
N PHE A 116 2.11 -4.33 21.20
CA PHE A 116 1.64 -4.40 19.82
C PHE A 116 0.96 -3.11 19.36
N THR A 117 0.25 -2.42 20.26
CA THR A 117 -0.30 -1.08 19.98
C THR A 117 0.81 -0.08 19.67
N GLU A 118 1.91 -0.09 20.43
CA GLU A 118 3.07 0.78 20.16
C GLU A 118 3.70 0.47 18.80
N VAL A 119 3.89 -0.81 18.48
CA VAL A 119 4.38 -1.25 17.16
C VAL A 119 3.47 -0.77 16.02
N LEU A 120 2.15 -0.86 16.19
CA LEU A 120 1.17 -0.37 15.20
C LEU A 120 1.20 1.14 15.06
N ASN A 121 1.35 1.88 16.16
CA ASN A 121 1.49 3.35 16.13
C ASN A 121 2.72 3.77 15.32
N ASP A 122 3.87 3.18 15.61
CA ASP A 122 5.11 3.44 14.86
C ASP A 122 4.96 3.07 13.40
N ARG A 123 4.27 1.95 13.11
CA ARG A 123 4.06 1.52 11.73
C ARG A 123 3.14 2.47 10.97
N ASN A 124 2.04 2.89 11.57
CA ASN A 124 1.10 3.85 11.01
C ASN A 124 1.81 5.18 10.71
N ASN A 125 2.65 5.66 11.62
CA ASN A 125 3.44 6.87 11.42
C ASN A 125 4.37 6.74 10.21
N GLN A 126 5.10 5.63 10.08
CA GLN A 126 5.99 5.39 8.93
C GLN A 126 5.22 5.36 7.60
N ILE A 127 4.07 4.67 7.56
CA ILE A 127 3.25 4.59 6.34
C ILE A 127 2.72 5.98 5.97
N LEU A 128 2.16 6.73 6.92
CA LEU A 128 1.63 8.07 6.68
C LEU A 128 2.72 9.09 6.34
N GLU A 129 3.92 8.94 6.89
CA GLU A 129 5.03 9.84 6.59
C GLU A 129 5.54 9.63 5.16
N HIS A 130 5.73 8.38 4.77
CA HIS A 130 6.42 8.07 3.53
C HIS A 130 5.50 7.80 2.36
N ARG A 131 4.29 7.26 2.55
CA ARG A 131 3.42 6.84 1.44
C ARG A 131 2.26 7.78 1.16
N LEU A 132 1.89 8.66 2.09
CA LEU A 132 0.87 9.67 1.86
C LEU A 132 1.43 10.86 1.07
N ASP A 133 0.78 11.20 -0.03
CA ASP A 133 1.05 12.43 -0.75
C ASP A 133 0.52 13.65 0.01
N LYS A 134 1.44 14.41 0.59
CA LYS A 134 1.17 15.66 1.31
C LYS A 134 1.25 16.89 0.40
N SER A 135 1.71 16.72 -0.84
CA SER A 135 1.98 17.80 -1.79
C SER A 135 0.85 18.02 -2.81
N GLY A 136 -0.12 17.10 -2.88
CA GLY A 136 -1.29 17.21 -3.75
C GLY A 136 -1.04 16.79 -5.20
N MET A 137 0.06 16.09 -5.47
CA MET A 137 0.37 15.49 -6.78
C MET A 137 -0.67 14.46 -7.21
N ARG A 138 -1.24 13.69 -6.26
CA ARG A 138 -2.28 12.70 -6.51
C ARG A 138 -3.70 13.28 -6.57
N LYS A 139 -3.86 14.60 -6.39
CA LYS A 139 -5.16 15.26 -6.46
C LYS A 139 -5.77 15.11 -7.85
N MET A 140 -7.03 14.64 -7.88
CA MET A 140 -7.82 14.56 -9.11
C MET A 140 -8.40 15.94 -9.46
N LEU A 141 -8.28 16.34 -10.72
CA LEU A 141 -8.87 17.56 -11.27
C LEU A 141 -10.26 17.28 -11.88
N PRO A 142 -11.08 18.32 -12.16
CA PRO A 142 -12.43 18.14 -12.70
C PRO A 142 -12.50 17.39 -14.05
N ASN A 143 -11.42 17.45 -14.83
CA ASN A 143 -11.28 16.71 -16.09
C ASN A 143 -10.78 15.27 -15.91
N LYS A 144 -10.74 14.76 -14.67
CA LYS A 144 -10.30 13.41 -14.30
C LYS A 144 -8.82 13.11 -14.57
N THR A 145 -7.97 14.14 -14.67
CA THR A 145 -6.52 13.97 -14.67
C THR A 145 -5.93 14.31 -13.30
N ARG A 146 -4.75 13.80 -13.00
CA ARG A 146 -4.04 14.11 -11.76
C ARG A 146 -3.09 15.28 -11.96
N VAL A 147 -2.78 15.99 -10.87
CA VAL A 147 -1.78 17.07 -10.89
C VAL A 147 -0.43 16.54 -11.40
N GLU A 148 -0.03 15.34 -10.97
CA GLU A 148 1.23 14.73 -11.40
C GLU A 148 1.30 14.51 -12.92
N SER A 149 0.20 14.15 -13.58
CA SER A 149 0.15 13.90 -15.02
C SER A 149 0.51 15.16 -15.84
N TYR A 150 0.24 16.36 -15.31
CA TYR A 150 0.66 17.62 -15.95
C TYR A 150 2.17 17.84 -15.85
N TYR A 151 2.78 17.49 -14.71
CA TYR A 151 4.22 17.58 -14.55
C TYR A 151 4.92 16.57 -15.48
N GLU A 152 4.39 15.35 -15.59
CA GLU A 152 4.92 14.33 -16.50
C GLU A 152 4.82 14.77 -17.97
N ALA A 153 3.68 15.35 -18.37
CA ALA A 153 3.49 15.88 -19.72
C ALA A 153 4.50 17.00 -20.08
N LEU A 154 5.05 17.69 -19.07
CA LEU A 154 6.11 18.69 -19.22
C LEU A 154 7.52 18.10 -19.09
N GLY A 155 7.67 16.79 -18.93
CA GLY A 155 8.96 16.12 -18.71
C GLY A 155 9.58 16.41 -17.34
N LEU A 156 8.79 16.87 -16.37
CA LEU A 156 9.24 17.17 -15.02
C LEU A 156 9.08 15.95 -14.11
N SER A 157 9.95 15.84 -13.11
CA SER A 157 9.76 14.86 -12.04
C SER A 157 8.47 15.16 -11.28
N SER A 158 7.52 14.24 -11.35
CA SER A 158 6.29 14.27 -10.58
C SER A 158 6.26 13.03 -9.67
N ASN A 159 5.91 13.24 -8.39
CA ASN A 159 5.74 12.16 -7.42
C ASN A 159 6.84 11.07 -7.47
N PRO A 160 8.13 11.42 -7.29
CA PRO A 160 9.26 10.52 -7.54
C PRO A 160 9.28 9.30 -6.61
N GLU A 161 8.74 9.46 -5.40
CA GLU A 161 8.60 8.39 -4.42
C GLU A 161 7.31 7.57 -4.60
N LYS A 162 6.47 7.90 -5.58
CA LYS A 162 5.25 7.15 -5.92
C LYS A 162 4.30 7.03 -4.73
N ARG A 163 4.08 8.17 -4.06
CA ARG A 163 3.13 8.35 -2.94
C ARG A 163 1.69 8.39 -3.45
N VAL A 164 0.73 8.07 -2.59
CA VAL A 164 -0.70 7.94 -2.91
C VAL A 164 -1.56 8.91 -2.12
N SER A 165 -2.79 9.17 -2.56
CA SER A 165 -3.75 9.91 -1.74
C SER A 165 -4.17 9.09 -0.51
N ARG A 166 -4.91 9.71 0.42
CA ARG A 166 -5.41 9.01 1.62
C ARG A 166 -6.42 7.91 1.25
N GLU A 167 -7.28 8.19 0.29
CA GLU A 167 -8.32 7.28 -0.21
C GLU A 167 -7.64 6.06 -0.84
N GLU A 168 -6.67 6.31 -1.71
CA GLU A 168 -5.86 5.26 -2.36
C GLU A 168 -5.09 4.41 -1.35
N LEU A 169 -4.52 5.03 -0.31
CA LEU A 169 -3.82 4.30 0.74
C LEU A 169 -4.76 3.33 1.48
N ARG A 170 -5.98 3.77 1.80
CA ARG A 170 -7.01 2.92 2.42
C ARG A 170 -7.43 1.77 1.51
N GLU A 171 -7.59 2.05 0.21
CA GLU A 171 -7.90 1.03 -0.79
C GLU A 171 -6.78 -0.01 -0.90
N VAL A 172 -5.52 0.42 -0.96
CA VAL A 172 -4.35 -0.47 -0.99
C VAL A 172 -4.31 -1.38 0.24
N VAL A 173 -4.48 -0.84 1.44
CA VAL A 173 -4.44 -1.63 2.68
C VAL A 173 -5.56 -2.65 2.71
N LYS A 174 -6.78 -2.23 2.38
CA LYS A 174 -7.93 -3.13 2.27
C LYS A 174 -7.69 -4.23 1.24
N TYR A 175 -7.08 -3.89 0.11
CA TYR A 175 -6.73 -4.82 -0.95
C TYR A 175 -5.73 -5.89 -0.48
N ILE A 176 -4.65 -5.46 0.19
CA ILE A 176 -3.63 -6.37 0.71
C ILE A 176 -4.24 -7.36 1.70
N PHE A 177 -4.99 -6.88 2.70
CA PHE A 177 -5.60 -7.77 3.69
C PHE A 177 -6.66 -8.70 3.08
N PHE A 178 -7.41 -8.25 2.07
CA PHE A 178 -8.33 -9.12 1.34
C PHE A 178 -7.60 -10.30 0.71
N HIS A 179 -6.49 -10.05 0.01
CA HIS A 179 -5.70 -11.11 -0.63
C HIS A 179 -5.03 -12.04 0.39
N LEU A 180 -4.35 -11.48 1.40
CA LEU A 180 -3.68 -12.27 2.43
C LEU A 180 -4.65 -13.17 3.23
N ARG A 181 -5.92 -12.76 3.36
CA ARG A 181 -6.96 -13.59 3.99
C ARG A 181 -7.57 -14.60 3.03
N LYS A 182 -7.75 -14.25 1.76
CA LYS A 182 -8.34 -15.16 0.75
C LYS A 182 -7.53 -16.45 0.60
N ASN A 183 -6.20 -16.36 0.67
CA ASN A 183 -5.32 -17.53 0.54
C ASN A 183 -5.52 -18.55 1.68
N GLN A 184 -6.09 -18.14 2.81
CA GLN A 184 -6.44 -19.06 3.92
C GLN A 184 -7.60 -20.00 3.59
N TYR A 185 -8.49 -19.58 2.68
CA TYR A 185 -9.70 -20.35 2.33
C TYR A 185 -9.53 -21.24 1.09
N ALA A 186 -8.43 -21.10 0.36
CA ALA A 186 -8.08 -21.99 -0.74
C ALA A 186 -7.53 -23.32 -0.19
N ASP A 187 -6.64 -23.26 0.80
CA ASP A 187 -6.01 -24.43 1.41
C ASP A 187 -6.95 -25.27 2.29
N SER A 188 -8.08 -24.71 2.73
CA SER A 188 -9.08 -25.42 3.57
C SER A 188 -10.18 -26.14 2.78
N LYS A 189 -10.10 -26.17 1.44
CA LYS A 189 -11.04 -26.89 0.56
C LYS A 189 -10.45 -28.13 -0.13
N GLU A 190 -9.20 -28.49 0.20
CA GLU A 190 -8.53 -29.68 -0.35
C GLU A 190 -8.42 -30.85 0.65
N GLU A 191 -9.11 -30.79 1.80
CA GLU A 191 -9.24 -31.92 2.75
C GLU A 191 -10.61 -32.63 2.68
#